data_AF-D5UX16-F1
#
_entry.id   AF-D5UX16-F1
#
_cell.length_a   1.000
_cell.length_b   1.000
_cell.length_c   1.000
_cell.angle_alpha   90.00
_cell.angle_beta   90.00
_cell.angle_gamma   90.00
#
_symmetry.space_group_name_H-M   'P 1'
#
loop_
_entity.id
_entity.type
_entity.pdbx_description
1 polymer ?
#
loop_
_entity_poly.entity_id
_entity_poly.type
_entity_poly.pdbx_seq_one_letter_code
_entity_poly.pdbx_strand_id
1 'polypeptide(L)'
;MSWRDEASPQTQADLDSLFNDSVEAAADVLERGNTLTPFSLVITVDGSRSMRRLDASVSSTDEETNSARLTLPDDRDLLRARAVILDVRVVGADTDALKIIIEHRDGQALDAVVPYTNSDDAFLIDTDSITIALGTQRLWRPRGATPSE
;
A
#
# COMPACT_ATOMS: atom_id res chain seq x y z
N MET A 1 -6.65 -15.31 14.85
CA MET A 1 -6.44 -15.93 13.53
C MET A 1 -5.62 -14.96 12.72
N SER A 2 -4.50 -15.41 12.17
CA SER A 2 -3.67 -14.59 11.28
C SER A 2 -4.29 -14.63 9.89
N TRP A 3 -4.18 -13.54 9.12
CA TRP A 3 -4.62 -13.53 7.72
C TRP A 3 -3.97 -14.65 6.89
N ARG A 4 -2.77 -15.09 7.29
CA ARG A 4 -2.06 -16.21 6.66
C ARG A 4 -2.74 -17.55 6.86
N ASP A 5 -3.50 -17.73 7.94
CA ASP A 5 -4.19 -19.00 8.21
C ASP A 5 -5.39 -19.19 7.26
N GLU A 6 -5.96 -18.08 6.78
CA GLU A 6 -7.16 -18.04 5.93
C GLU A 6 -6.84 -17.84 4.44
N ALA A 7 -5.67 -17.28 4.13
CA ALA A 7 -5.24 -16.98 2.76
C ALA A 7 -4.69 -18.21 2.02
N SER A 8 -5.01 -18.33 0.73
CA SER A 8 -4.39 -19.32 -0.15
C SER A 8 -2.87 -19.09 -0.28
N PRO A 9 -2.05 -20.10 -0.61
CA PRO A 9 -0.62 -19.92 -0.79
C PRO A 9 -0.26 -18.84 -1.82
N GLN A 10 -1.07 -18.70 -2.87
CA GLN A 10 -0.91 -17.64 -3.88
C GLN A 10 -1.19 -16.26 -3.29
N THR A 11 -2.30 -16.11 -2.54
CA THR A 11 -2.63 -14.84 -1.86
C THR A 11 -1.51 -14.45 -0.89
N GLN A 12 -0.97 -15.41 -0.14
CA GLN A 12 0.16 -15.15 0.77
C GLN A 12 1.40 -14.65 0.03
N ALA A 13 1.79 -15.36 -1.04
CA ALA A 13 2.95 -14.96 -1.85
C ALA A 13 2.78 -13.58 -2.50
N ASP A 14 1.58 -13.26 -2.98
CA ASP A 14 1.29 -11.98 -3.62
C ASP A 14 1.30 -10.82 -2.62
N LEU A 15 0.70 -11.00 -1.45
CA LEU A 15 0.70 -10.00 -0.38
C LEU A 15 2.10 -9.76 0.18
N ASP A 16 2.87 -10.82 0.41
CA ASP A 16 4.26 -10.73 0.89
C ASP A 16 5.16 -10.03 -0.14
N SER A 17 5.04 -10.43 -1.40
CA SER A 17 5.83 -9.80 -2.46
C SER A 17 5.47 -8.34 -2.63
N LEU A 18 4.17 -8.00 -2.63
CA LEU A 18 3.75 -6.60 -2.72
C LEU A 18 4.25 -5.77 -1.53
N PHE A 19 4.25 -6.33 -0.32
CA PHE A 19 4.78 -5.64 0.85
C PHE A 19 6.27 -5.35 0.69
N ASN A 20 7.07 -6.37 0.37
CA ASN A 20 8.52 -6.22 0.21
C ASN A 20 8.86 -5.25 -0.93
N ASP A 21 8.24 -5.44 -2.11
CA ASP A 21 8.46 -4.59 -3.29
C ASP A 21 8.05 -3.13 -3.00
N SER A 22 7.03 -2.91 -2.16
CA SER A 22 6.57 -1.57 -1.77
C SER A 22 7.58 -0.86 -0.87
N VAL A 23 8.13 -1.57 0.11
CA VAL A 23 9.14 -1.04 1.04
C VAL A 23 10.42 -0.69 0.27
N GLU A 24 10.90 -1.59 -0.59
CA GLU A 24 12.09 -1.37 -1.42
C GLU A 24 11.90 -0.18 -2.37
N ALA A 25 10.77 -0.13 -3.10
CA ALA A 25 10.49 0.97 -4.02
C ALA A 25 10.38 2.33 -3.31
N ALA A 26 9.83 2.37 -2.10
CA ALA A 26 9.73 3.59 -1.32
C ALA A 26 11.09 4.03 -0.76
N ALA A 27 11.89 3.08 -0.26
CA ALA A 27 13.27 3.33 0.17
C ALA A 27 14.09 3.96 -0.95
N ASP A 28 14.06 3.37 -2.15
CA ASP A 28 14.75 3.87 -3.34
C ASP A 28 14.40 5.32 -3.69
N VAL A 29 13.15 5.74 -3.48
CA VAL A 29 12.70 7.11 -3.73
C VAL A 29 13.21 8.06 -2.64
N LEU A 30 13.08 7.66 -1.38
CA LEU A 30 13.44 8.50 -0.23
C LEU A 30 14.96 8.66 -0.07
N GLU A 31 15.74 7.62 -0.37
CA GLU A 31 17.21 7.65 -0.36
C GLU A 31 17.78 8.64 -1.37
N ARG A 32 17.05 8.92 -2.46
CA ARG A 32 17.46 9.93 -3.45
C ARG A 32 17.15 11.36 -3.02
N GLY A 33 16.67 11.57 -1.78
CA GLY A 33 16.24 12.86 -1.26
C GLY A 33 14.94 13.37 -1.90
N ASN A 34 14.19 12.50 -2.58
CA ASN A 34 12.92 12.86 -3.20
C ASN A 34 11.79 12.75 -2.19
N THR A 35 10.84 13.68 -2.25
CA THR A 35 9.55 13.51 -1.58
C THR A 35 8.81 12.33 -2.20
N LEU A 36 8.31 11.43 -1.36
CA LEU A 36 7.54 10.28 -1.79
C LEU A 36 6.20 10.75 -2.37
N THR A 37 6.07 10.69 -3.69
CA THR A 37 4.77 10.90 -4.33
C THR A 37 4.00 9.57 -4.31
N PRO A 38 2.71 9.56 -3.92
CA PRO A 38 1.94 8.33 -3.84
C PRO A 38 1.97 7.50 -5.12
N PHE A 39 2.16 6.20 -4.96
CA PHE A 39 2.21 5.24 -6.07
C PHE A 39 1.53 3.93 -5.69
N SER A 40 1.25 3.11 -6.69
CA SER A 40 0.66 1.80 -6.52
C SER A 40 1.46 0.74 -7.25
N LEU A 41 1.66 -0.39 -6.59
CA LEU A 41 2.13 -1.63 -7.21
C LEU A 41 0.91 -2.51 -7.47
N VAL A 42 0.82 -3.06 -8.66
CA VAL A 42 -0.30 -3.93 -9.05
C VAL A 42 0.20 -5.25 -9.58
N ILE A 43 -0.58 -6.30 -9.30
CA ILE A 43 -0.42 -7.60 -9.92
C ILE A 43 -1.71 -7.91 -10.68
N THR A 44 -1.60 -8.14 -11.98
CA THR A 44 -2.72 -8.52 -12.84
C THR A 44 -3.10 -9.99 -12.67
N VAL A 45 -4.28 -10.38 -13.16
CA VAL A 45 -4.77 -11.76 -13.08
C VAL A 45 -3.87 -12.80 -13.76
N ASP A 46 -3.14 -12.40 -14.79
CA ASP A 46 -2.12 -13.22 -15.47
C ASP A 46 -0.78 -13.28 -14.71
N GLY A 47 -0.64 -12.50 -13.64
CA GLY A 47 0.57 -12.39 -12.82
C GLY A 47 1.58 -11.35 -13.26
N SER A 48 1.29 -10.56 -14.30
CA SER A 48 2.13 -9.43 -14.66
C SER A 48 2.14 -8.38 -13.55
N ARG A 49 3.29 -7.73 -13.34
CA ARG A 49 3.48 -6.72 -12.31
C ARG A 49 3.72 -5.36 -12.94
N SER A 50 3.20 -4.30 -12.32
CA SER A 50 3.41 -2.94 -12.82
C SER A 50 3.35 -1.94 -11.68
N MET A 51 4.07 -0.83 -11.84
CA MET A 51 4.00 0.31 -10.95
C MET A 51 3.25 1.47 -11.62
N ARG A 52 2.40 2.15 -10.85
CA ARG A 52 1.63 3.31 -11.27
C ARG A 52 1.93 4.46 -10.32
N ARG A 53 2.27 5.63 -10.84
CA ARG A 53 2.62 6.81 -10.03
C ARG A 53 1.64 7.93 -10.32
N LEU A 54 1.32 8.73 -9.30
CA LEU A 54 0.68 10.02 -9.51
C LEU A 54 1.73 11.08 -9.84
N ASP A 55 1.31 12.13 -10.55
CA ASP A 55 2.10 13.34 -10.61
C ASP A 55 2.05 14.07 -9.26
N ALA A 56 3.17 14.68 -8.84
CA ALA A 56 3.25 15.39 -7.56
C ALA A 56 2.28 16.60 -7.49
N SER A 57 1.88 17.17 -8.63
CA SER A 57 0.90 18.25 -8.71
C SER A 57 -0.54 17.81 -8.47
N VAL A 58 -0.81 16.50 -8.58
CA VAL A 58 -2.14 15.90 -8.40
C VAL A 58 -2.18 14.94 -7.22
N SER A 59 -1.13 14.86 -6.39
CA SER A 59 -1.22 14.15 -5.12
C SER A 59 -2.02 14.98 -4.11
N SER A 60 -2.66 14.29 -3.17
CA SER A 60 -3.37 14.87 -2.04
C SER A 60 -2.74 14.38 -0.74
N THR A 61 -3.01 15.05 0.39
CA THR A 61 -2.74 14.47 1.71
C THR A 61 -3.82 13.43 2.08
N ASP A 62 -4.95 13.44 1.37
CA ASP A 62 -6.04 12.51 1.57
C ASP A 62 -5.78 11.14 0.93
N GLU A 63 -5.76 10.11 1.77
CA GLU A 63 -5.45 8.73 1.41
C GLU A 63 -6.45 8.12 0.43
N GLU A 64 -7.74 8.39 0.64
CA GLU A 64 -8.83 7.86 -0.19
C GLU A 64 -8.77 8.46 -1.59
N THR A 65 -8.54 9.78 -1.67
CA THR A 65 -8.36 10.50 -2.93
C THR A 65 -7.18 9.96 -3.73
N ASN A 66 -6.03 9.76 -3.10
CA ASN A 66 -4.85 9.20 -3.79
C ASN A 66 -5.11 7.76 -4.25
N SER A 67 -5.71 6.94 -3.40
CA SER A 67 -6.09 5.56 -3.73
C SER A 67 -7.02 5.51 -4.93
N ALA A 68 -8.04 6.38 -4.97
CA ALA A 68 -8.98 6.48 -6.07
C ALA A 68 -8.29 6.93 -7.37
N ARG A 69 -7.36 7.89 -7.31
CA ARG A 69 -6.60 8.37 -8.48
C ARG A 69 -5.65 7.33 -9.05
N LEU A 70 -5.12 6.44 -8.21
CA LEU A 70 -4.27 5.31 -8.62
C LEU A 70 -5.06 4.11 -9.15
N THR A 71 -6.39 4.15 -9.03
CA THR A 71 -7.30 3.09 -9.49
C THR A 71 -7.77 3.37 -10.91
N LEU A 72 -7.59 2.41 -11.81
CA LEU A 72 -8.17 2.44 -13.15
C LEU A 72 -9.56 1.79 -13.15
N PRO A 73 -10.47 2.19 -14.07
CA PRO A 73 -11.84 1.68 -14.10
C PRO A 73 -11.96 0.15 -14.15
N ASP A 74 -11.06 -0.52 -14.89
CA ASP A 74 -11.09 -1.97 -15.12
C ASP A 74 -10.29 -2.76 -14.07
N ASP A 75 -9.67 -2.10 -13.09
CA ASP A 75 -8.77 -2.75 -12.14
C ASP A 75 -9.44 -3.86 -11.33
N ARG A 76 -10.72 -3.70 -11.01
CA ARG A 76 -11.48 -4.69 -10.25
C ARG A 76 -11.47 -6.06 -10.94
N ASP A 77 -11.50 -6.06 -12.27
CA ASP A 77 -11.58 -7.27 -13.09
C ASP A 77 -10.20 -7.73 -13.57
N LEU A 78 -9.27 -6.80 -13.78
CA LEU A 78 -7.94 -7.07 -14.34
C LEU A 78 -6.86 -7.36 -13.30
N LEU A 79 -7.03 -6.92 -12.05
CA LEU A 79 -6.05 -7.12 -10.99
C LEU A 79 -6.37 -8.33 -10.13
N ARG A 80 -5.32 -9.03 -9.69
CA ARG A 80 -5.41 -9.99 -8.59
C ARG A 80 -5.01 -9.39 -7.26
N ALA A 81 -4.08 -8.43 -7.26
CA ALA A 81 -3.61 -7.78 -6.05
C ALA A 81 -3.14 -6.36 -6.35
N ARG A 82 -3.17 -5.50 -5.33
CA ARG A 82 -2.54 -4.19 -5.40
C ARG A 82 -2.04 -3.73 -4.04
N ALA A 83 -1.01 -2.89 -4.04
CA ALA A 83 -0.57 -2.10 -2.92
C ALA A 83 -0.64 -0.62 -3.29
N VAL A 84 -1.17 0.22 -2.41
CA VAL A 84 -1.08 1.68 -2.49
C VAL A 84 -0.12 2.14 -1.41
N ILE A 85 0.89 2.91 -1.80
CA ILE A 85 1.97 3.38 -0.94
C ILE A 85 1.83 4.90 -0.79
N LEU A 86 1.78 5.37 0.45
CA LEU A 86 1.68 6.77 0.80
C LEU A 86 2.70 7.12 1.88
N ASP A 87 3.10 8.39 1.91
CA ASP A 87 3.85 8.97 3.01
C ASP A 87 2.88 9.57 4.03
N VAL A 88 3.05 9.23 5.31
CA VAL A 88 2.20 9.69 6.41
C VAL A 88 3.03 10.05 7.63
N ARG A 89 2.54 11.04 8.40
CA ARG A 89 3.12 11.39 9.70
C ARG A 89 2.46 10.57 10.82
N VAL A 90 3.25 9.91 11.65
CA VAL A 90 2.73 9.17 12.83
C VAL A 90 2.50 10.14 13.99
N VAL A 91 1.23 10.45 14.26
CA VAL A 91 0.83 11.31 15.38
C VAL A 91 1.19 10.63 16.69
N GLY A 92 2.12 11.21 17.45
CA GLY A 92 2.56 10.73 18.77
C GLY A 92 4.03 10.32 18.84
N ALA A 93 4.62 9.85 17.73
CA ALA A 93 6.04 9.55 17.62
C ALA A 93 6.84 10.65 16.91
N ASP A 94 6.14 11.62 16.29
CA ASP A 94 6.71 12.72 15.51
C ASP A 94 7.71 12.27 14.43
N THR A 95 7.43 11.10 13.85
CA THR A 95 8.22 10.48 12.78
C THR A 95 7.38 10.27 11.54
N ASP A 96 8.03 10.27 10.39
CA ASP A 96 7.42 9.89 9.13
C ASP A 96 7.36 8.36 9.01
N ALA A 97 6.39 7.88 8.25
CA ALA A 97 6.17 6.46 8.01
C ALA A 97 5.56 6.24 6.64
N LEU A 98 5.85 5.09 6.06
CA LEU A 98 5.16 4.60 4.88
C LEU A 98 3.87 3.93 5.32
N LYS A 99 2.75 4.36 4.76
CA LYS A 99 1.48 3.63 4.81
C LYS A 99 1.38 2.78 3.55
N ILE A 100 1.33 1.46 3.72
CA ILE A 100 1.21 0.50 2.62
C ILE A 100 -0.12 -0.24 2.78
N ILE A 101 -1.03 -0.01 1.84
CA ILE A 101 -2.39 -0.54 1.86
C ILE A 101 -2.46 -1.61 0.78
N ILE A 102 -2.47 -2.87 1.19
CA ILE A 102 -2.42 -4.02 0.30
C ILE A 102 -3.79 -4.70 0.29
N GLU A 103 -4.27 -5.05 -0.89
CA GLU A 103 -5.46 -5.88 -1.02
C GLU A 103 -5.29 -6.92 -2.14
N HIS A 104 -5.91 -8.07 -1.92
CA HIS A 104 -5.98 -9.19 -2.86
C HIS A 104 -7.43 -9.48 -3.19
N ARG A 105 -7.72 -9.87 -4.44
CA ARG A 105 -9.09 -10.18 -4.93
C ARG A 105 -9.79 -11.29 -4.15
N ASP A 106 -9.03 -12.16 -3.48
CA ASP A 106 -9.54 -13.30 -2.71
C ASP A 106 -10.11 -12.89 -1.33
N GLY A 107 -10.16 -11.59 -1.02
CA GLY A 107 -10.81 -11.07 0.19
C GLY A 107 -9.84 -10.45 1.20
N GLN A 108 -8.55 -10.75 1.07
CA GLN A 108 -7.56 -10.31 2.05
C GLN A 108 -7.14 -8.86 1.82
N ALA A 109 -7.08 -8.09 2.91
CA ALA A 109 -6.50 -6.75 2.91
C ALA A 109 -5.62 -6.54 4.15
N LEU A 110 -4.55 -5.77 3.98
CA LEU A 110 -3.55 -5.46 4.99
C LEU A 110 -3.25 -3.97 4.95
N ASP A 111 -3.14 -3.39 6.13
CA ASP A 111 -2.65 -2.03 6.32
C ASP A 111 -1.34 -2.12 7.11
N ALA A 112 -0.23 -1.81 6.45
CA ALA A 112 1.07 -1.74 7.08
C ALA A 112 1.50 -0.29 7.29
N VAL A 113 2.11 -0.02 8.44
CA VAL A 113 2.79 1.24 8.76
C VAL A 113 4.24 0.89 9.01
N VAL A 114 5.12 1.48 8.20
CA VAL A 114 6.57 1.23 8.23
C VAL A 114 7.25 2.55 8.57
N PRO A 115 7.58 2.78 9.84
CA PRO A 115 8.29 4.00 10.25
C PRO A 115 9.66 4.07 9.57
N TYR A 116 10.06 5.28 9.21
CA TYR A 116 11.39 5.53 8.70
C TYR A 116 11.93 6.84 9.26
N THR A 117 13.25 6.94 9.28
CA THR A 117 13.97 8.18 9.58
C THR A 117 14.69 8.60 8.31
N ASN A 118 14.46 9.82 7.87
CA ASN A 118 15.20 10.46 6.78
C ASN A 118 15.96 11.65 7.36
N SER A 119 17.27 11.50 7.55
CA SER A 119 18.18 12.54 8.01
C SER A 119 19.21 12.85 6.93
N ASP A 120 19.86 14.02 7.00
CA ASP A 120 20.86 14.46 6.02
C ASP A 120 21.99 13.44 5.77
N ASP A 121 22.30 12.60 6.77
CA ASP A 121 23.36 11.58 6.72
C ASP A 121 22.87 10.18 6.30
N ALA A 122 21.58 9.84 6.51
CA ALA A 122 21.10 8.48 6.28
C ALA A 122 19.56 8.39 6.20
N PHE A 123 19.11 7.50 5.31
CA PHE A 123 17.76 6.95 5.32
C PHE A 123 17.78 5.59 6.03
N LEU A 124 16.87 5.38 6.97
CA LEU A 124 16.75 4.12 7.70
C LEU A 124 15.29 3.75 7.91
N ILE A 125 14.93 2.53 7.50
CA ILE A 125 13.64 1.92 7.82
C ILE A 125 13.76 1.26 9.19
N ASP A 126 12.85 1.62 10.09
CA ASP A 126 12.74 0.97 11.39
C ASP A 126 11.92 -0.32 11.25
N THR A 127 12.61 -1.42 10.98
CA THR A 127 11.99 -2.74 10.81
C THR A 127 11.40 -3.30 12.11
N ASP A 128 11.92 -2.87 13.26
CA ASP A 128 11.46 -3.33 14.58
C ASP A 128 10.11 -2.70 14.95
N SER A 129 9.81 -1.52 14.40
CA SER A 129 8.56 -0.79 14.62
C SER A 129 7.50 -0.99 13.54
N ILE A 130 7.71 -1.92 12.60
CA ILE A 130 6.72 -2.23 11.56
C ILE A 130 5.44 -2.76 12.20
N THR A 131 4.33 -2.09 11.90
CA THR A 131 3.00 -2.52 12.33
C THR A 131 2.21 -2.99 11.11
N ILE A 132 1.67 -4.22 11.17
CA ILE A 132 0.78 -4.76 10.14
C ILE A 132 -0.55 -5.11 10.79
N ALA A 133 -1.63 -4.57 10.26
CA ALA A 133 -2.99 -4.84 10.68
C ALA A 133 -3.84 -5.37 9.53
N LEU A 134 -4.94 -6.04 9.87
CA LEU A 134 -5.98 -6.36 8.90
C LEU A 134 -6.60 -5.05 8.40
N GLY A 135 -6.59 -4.88 7.08
CA GLY A 135 -7.21 -3.75 6.41
C GLY A 135 -8.63 -4.08 5.93
N THR A 136 -9.24 -3.15 5.20
CA THR A 136 -10.49 -3.39 4.48
C THR A 136 -10.27 -3.17 2.98
N GLN A 137 -10.71 -4.12 2.16
CA GLN A 137 -10.67 -3.96 0.69
C GLN A 137 -11.35 -2.67 0.26
N ARG A 138 -10.76 -1.95 -0.68
CA ARG A 138 -11.29 -0.71 -1.24
C ARG A 138 -11.73 -0.92 -2.68
N LEU A 139 -10.93 -1.64 -3.46
CA LEU A 139 -11.23 -1.96 -4.86
C LEU A 139 -12.32 -3.04 -4.98
N TRP A 140 -12.17 -4.12 -4.22
CA TRP A 140 -13.07 -5.26 -4.28
C TRP A 140 -14.24 -5.20 -3.30
N ARG A 141 -14.33 -4.12 -2.51
CA ARG A 141 -15.45 -3.85 -1.60
C ARG A 141 -16.78 -4.07 -2.34
N PRO A 142 -17.78 -4.76 -1.75
CA PRO A 142 -19.07 -4.93 -2.38
C PRO A 142 -19.71 -3.56 -2.64
N ARG A 143 -20.11 -3.29 -3.88
CA ARG A 143 -20.96 -2.14 -4.20
C ARG A 143 -22.34 -2.42 -3.58
N GLY A 144 -22.57 -2.03 -2.33
CA GLY A 144 -23.89 -2.22 -1.70
C GLY A 144 -24.01 -2.24 -0.18
N ALA A 145 -22.98 -1.92 0.60
CA ALA A 145 -23.19 -1.67 2.03
C ALA A 145 -23.55 -0.20 2.24
N THR A 146 -24.82 0.17 2.01
CA THR A 146 -25.38 1.36 2.65
C THR A 146 -25.23 1.18 4.16
N PRO A 147 -24.73 2.19 4.91
CA PRO A 147 -24.85 2.13 6.35
C PRO A 147 -26.36 2.13 6.65
N SER A 148 -26.86 1.05 7.25
CA SER A 148 -28.18 1.08 7.87
C SER A 148 -28.13 2.14 8.98
N GLU A 149 -29.07 3.07 8.92
CA GLU A 149 -29.31 4.14 9.90
C GLU A 149 -29.46 3.64 11.34
#